data_AF-A0A1V5GKZ5-F1
#
_entry.id   AF-A0A1V5GKZ5-F1
#
_cell.length_a   1.000
_cell.length_b   1.000
_cell.length_c   1.000
_cell.angle_alpha   90.00
_cell.angle_beta   90.00
_cell.angle_gamma   90.00
#
_symmetry.space_group_name_H-M   'P 1'
#
loop_
_entity.id
_entity.type
_entity.pdbx_description
1 polymer ?
#
loop_
_entity_poly.entity_id
_entity_poly.type
_entity_poly.pdbx_seq_one_letter_code
_entity_poly.pdbx_strand_id
1 'polypeptide(L)'
;MKIKNLVCTLAAMALLSNSGTAVVMAEDNADTAAAAATEAAETVEPVTADDIKGTWSGTYTGSTGSTAIEREISLNIDECDADGKFSGVATVTSSENQSYCFSGTCDLTTGEIRFKGDEWIKNANKWSFLDFKGNLVSGKITGLTDNKKDRPFSLEKKSDSFVRYSVDPAALKREWFGEYDGYSGSVVVRRNIKFSITDISDDGKITGSAVFSPSNKAEAKYALDGSYYFTGTLDERYGRLRIRGNEWIEHPAMENFTFIEFIGSVQGDIIDGTTENGIWKMEATSILKGDLNFDNKLGVEDLVILEKYLLNDGMPFNKTLFFYADMNSDDSVDVFDLIELRKAVIRFSE
;
A
#
# COMPACT_ATOMS: atom_id res chain seq x y z
N MET A 1 22.76 -19.68 66.29
CA MET A 1 23.90 -18.75 66.13
C MET A 1 23.35 -17.40 65.68
N LYS A 2 23.73 -16.35 66.43
CA LYS A 2 23.38 -14.91 66.40
C LYS A 2 22.86 -14.35 65.05
N ILE A 3 21.71 -13.66 64.97
CA ILE A 3 21.36 -12.29 65.43
C ILE A 3 22.16 -11.18 64.72
N LYS A 4 21.49 -10.33 63.92
CA LYS A 4 21.33 -8.84 64.02
C LYS A 4 20.95 -8.26 62.63
N ASN A 5 19.75 -7.67 62.46
CA ASN A 5 19.33 -6.26 62.74
C ASN A 5 19.66 -5.34 61.54
N LEU A 6 18.95 -4.27 61.17
CA LEU A 6 17.71 -3.54 61.51
C LEU A 6 17.64 -2.50 60.33
N VAL A 7 16.53 -2.26 59.62
CA VAL A 7 15.44 -1.29 59.91
C VAL A 7 15.75 0.19 59.62
N CYS A 8 14.69 0.89 59.20
CA CYS A 8 14.35 2.32 59.40
C CYS A 8 14.82 3.33 58.32
N THR A 9 14.03 4.31 57.85
CA THR A 9 12.63 4.72 58.15
C THR A 9 12.16 5.73 57.10
N LEU A 10 10.85 5.77 56.84
CA LEU A 10 10.12 6.96 56.38
C LEU A 10 10.22 8.10 57.41
N ALA A 11 10.20 9.35 56.95
CA ALA A 11 9.64 10.47 57.71
C ALA A 11 9.04 11.52 56.76
N ALA A 12 7.81 11.93 57.07
CA ALA A 12 7.04 12.96 56.39
C ALA A 12 6.96 14.24 57.26
N MET A 13 6.70 15.36 56.57
CA MET A 13 6.02 16.59 57.01
C MET A 13 6.56 17.41 58.20
N ALA A 14 6.82 18.70 57.94
CA ALA A 14 6.42 19.79 58.83
C ALA A 14 6.30 21.13 58.06
N LEU A 15 5.09 21.67 58.05
CA LEU A 15 4.74 23.07 57.80
C LEU A 15 4.73 23.81 59.15
N LEU A 16 5.03 25.12 59.11
CA LEU A 16 4.58 26.23 59.96
C LEU A 16 5.63 27.06 60.72
N SER A 17 5.50 28.36 60.47
CA SER A 17 5.59 29.50 61.37
C SER A 17 6.93 29.82 62.03
N ASN A 18 7.47 30.98 61.67
CA ASN A 18 7.96 31.90 62.69
C ASN A 18 7.43 33.31 62.44
N SER A 19 6.83 33.86 63.49
CA SER A 19 6.28 35.20 63.63
C SER A 19 7.14 35.96 64.64
N GLY A 20 7.59 37.18 64.30
CA GLY A 20 8.37 38.03 65.21
C GLY A 20 8.60 39.44 64.67
N THR A 21 7.67 40.33 65.03
CA THR A 21 7.73 41.82 65.17
C THR A 21 9.03 42.36 65.79
N ALA A 22 9.50 43.62 65.65
CA ALA A 22 9.20 44.83 64.85
C ALA A 22 10.22 45.96 65.25
N VAL A 23 10.21 47.13 64.53
CA VAL A 23 10.63 48.52 64.96
C VAL A 23 12.17 48.83 64.90
N VAL A 24 12.79 49.81 64.21
CA VAL A 24 12.48 51.00 63.35
C VAL A 24 13.71 51.36 62.47
N MET A 25 13.50 51.95 61.28
CA MET A 25 14.08 53.24 60.78
C MET A 25 14.33 53.26 59.25
N ALA A 26 13.41 53.96 58.57
CA ALA A 26 13.56 54.93 57.48
C ALA A 26 14.63 54.78 56.37
N GLU A 27 14.07 54.81 55.15
CA GLU A 27 14.45 55.59 53.95
C GLU A 27 15.42 55.01 52.90
N ASP A 28 14.82 54.80 51.73
CA ASP A 28 15.31 55.00 50.36
C ASP A 28 16.63 54.38 49.92
N ASN A 29 16.54 53.32 49.11
CA ASN A 29 16.73 53.47 47.67
C ASN A 29 16.42 52.17 46.92
N ALA A 30 15.74 52.34 45.79
CA ALA A 30 15.47 51.32 44.81
C ALA A 30 16.77 50.82 44.18
N ASP A 31 17.00 49.50 44.22
CA ASP A 31 17.55 48.80 43.06
C ASP A 31 17.15 47.32 43.10
N THR A 32 16.36 46.91 42.12
CA THR A 32 15.83 45.55 42.00
C THR A 32 16.78 44.78 41.09
N ALA A 33 17.79 44.12 41.66
CA ALA A 33 18.61 43.17 40.93
C ALA A 33 17.84 41.86 40.74
N ALA A 34 17.13 41.76 39.61
CA ALA A 34 16.53 40.52 39.14
C ALA A 34 17.64 39.49 38.85
N ALA A 35 17.60 38.37 39.57
CA ALA A 35 18.41 37.20 39.28
C ALA A 35 17.95 36.62 37.93
N ALA A 36 18.80 36.74 36.90
CA ALA A 36 18.61 36.07 35.63
C ALA A 36 18.83 34.55 35.85
N ALA A 37 17.74 33.80 35.93
CA ALA A 37 17.77 32.36 35.69
C ALA A 37 18.00 32.16 34.19
N THR A 38 19.23 31.80 33.82
CA THR A 38 19.53 31.34 32.47
C THR A 38 18.91 29.96 32.33
N GLU A 39 17.77 29.87 31.65
CA GLU A 39 17.28 28.60 31.09
C GLU A 39 18.40 28.06 30.20
N ALA A 40 19.00 26.94 30.62
CA ALA A 40 19.86 26.17 29.75
C ALA A 40 18.96 25.65 28.61
N ALA A 41 19.11 26.23 27.42
CA ALA A 41 18.49 25.69 26.22
C ALA A 41 18.92 24.23 26.10
N GLU A 42 17.95 23.31 26.15
CA GLU A 42 18.19 21.91 25.76
C GLU A 42 18.83 21.95 24.37
N THR A 43 20.06 21.46 24.29
CA THR A 43 20.72 21.26 23.00
C THR A 43 19.97 20.11 22.34
N VAL A 44 19.08 20.46 21.40
CA VAL A 44 18.45 19.49 20.52
C VAL A 44 19.59 18.82 19.78
N GLU A 45 19.83 17.53 20.05
CA GLU A 45 20.82 16.79 19.30
C GLU A 45 20.41 16.80 17.82
N PRO A 46 21.35 17.09 16.90
CA PRO A 46 21.04 17.16 15.49
C PRO A 46 20.49 15.82 15.00
N VAL A 47 19.39 15.89 14.26
CA VAL A 47 18.75 14.73 13.65
C VAL A 47 19.58 14.29 12.45
N THR A 48 19.76 12.99 12.27
CA THR A 48 20.41 12.42 11.08
C THR A 48 19.39 11.79 10.13
N ALA A 49 19.80 11.57 8.87
CA ALA A 49 18.97 10.86 7.90
C ALA A 49 18.62 9.41 8.35
N ASP A 50 19.50 8.77 9.12
CA ASP A 50 19.26 7.43 9.68
C ASP A 50 18.24 7.45 10.82
N ASP A 51 18.15 8.56 11.56
CA ASP A 51 17.11 8.73 12.60
C ASP A 51 15.71 8.77 12.00
N ILE A 52 15.57 9.24 10.75
CA ILE A 52 14.30 9.37 10.03
C ILE A 52 13.88 8.05 9.37
N LYS A 53 14.82 7.32 8.76
CA LYS A 53 14.54 6.03 8.10
C LYS A 53 14.04 4.98 9.10
N GLY A 54 13.20 4.08 8.60
CA GLY A 54 12.64 2.98 9.37
C GLY A 54 11.11 2.98 9.37
N THR A 55 10.55 2.16 10.26
CA THR A 55 9.09 2.08 10.46
C THR A 55 8.65 2.93 11.63
N TRP A 56 7.55 3.64 11.47
CA TRP A 56 6.92 4.49 12.46
C TRP A 56 5.46 4.14 12.59
N SER A 57 4.88 4.27 13.79
CA SER A 57 3.44 4.15 13.95
C SER A 57 2.90 5.09 15.01
N GLY A 58 1.62 5.41 14.90
CA GLY A 58 0.93 6.21 15.89
C GLY A 58 -0.42 6.67 15.39
N THR A 59 -0.85 7.85 15.81
CA THR A 59 -2.19 8.35 15.52
C THR A 59 -2.17 9.74 14.91
N TYR A 60 -3.23 10.06 14.17
CA TYR A 60 -3.53 11.41 13.70
C TYR A 60 -5.02 11.66 13.72
N THR A 61 -5.42 12.91 13.87
CA THR A 61 -6.82 13.32 13.76
C THR A 61 -7.12 13.82 12.35
N GLY A 62 -7.92 13.07 11.60
CA GLY A 62 -8.50 13.50 10.33
C GLY A 62 -9.93 14.03 10.50
N SER A 63 -10.65 14.21 9.39
CA SER A 63 -12.07 14.61 9.43
C SER A 63 -12.93 13.84 8.44
N THR A 64 -14.16 13.50 8.85
CA THR A 64 -15.22 13.03 7.96
C THR A 64 -16.38 14.02 8.07
N GLY A 65 -16.62 14.78 7.00
CA GLY A 65 -17.51 15.94 7.06
C GLY A 65 -17.01 16.96 8.10
N SER A 66 -17.86 17.29 9.07
CA SER A 66 -17.52 18.18 10.20
C SER A 66 -16.95 17.47 11.42
N THR A 67 -16.90 16.14 11.43
CA THR A 67 -16.49 15.36 12.62
C THR A 67 -14.99 15.06 12.57
N ALA A 68 -14.28 15.43 13.63
CA ALA A 68 -12.88 15.03 13.85
C ALA A 68 -12.83 13.55 14.28
N ILE A 69 -11.96 12.78 13.64
CA ILE A 69 -11.83 11.34 13.88
C ILE A 69 -10.35 10.99 14.00
N GLU A 70 -9.98 10.43 15.15
CA GLU A 70 -8.66 9.84 15.36
C GLU A 70 -8.51 8.55 14.53
N ARG A 71 -7.34 8.40 13.93
CA ARG A 71 -6.98 7.26 13.08
C ARG A 71 -5.58 6.81 13.42
N GLU A 72 -5.33 5.53 13.22
CA GLU A 72 -3.99 4.95 13.35
C GLU A 72 -3.30 4.94 11.99
N ILE A 73 -2.00 5.22 11.99
CA ILE A 73 -1.16 5.28 10.80
C ILE A 73 0.20 4.64 11.06
N SER A 74 0.71 3.94 10.06
CA SER A 74 2.08 3.44 9.99
C SER A 74 2.79 4.10 8.82
N LEU A 75 4.03 4.52 9.01
CA LEU A 75 4.93 4.98 7.95
C LEU A 75 6.06 3.98 7.79
N ASN A 76 6.43 3.69 6.55
CA ASN A 76 7.67 3.03 6.20
C ASN A 76 8.52 4.02 5.38
N ILE A 77 9.55 4.58 6.01
CA ILE A 77 10.47 5.53 5.38
C ILE A 77 11.73 4.76 4.98
N ASP A 78 11.92 4.55 3.68
CA ASP A 78 13.03 3.78 3.12
C ASP A 78 14.09 4.64 2.41
N GLU A 79 13.82 5.94 2.22
CA GLU A 79 14.77 6.92 1.70
C GLU A 79 14.80 8.18 2.56
N CYS A 80 16.00 8.65 2.86
CA CYS A 80 16.25 9.99 3.37
C CYS A 80 17.64 10.44 2.90
N ASP A 81 17.73 11.61 2.27
CA ASP A 81 19.00 12.18 1.81
C ASP A 81 19.67 13.05 2.88
N ALA A 82 20.87 13.56 2.57
CA ALA A 82 21.67 14.38 3.47
C ALA A 82 21.08 15.79 3.71
N ASP A 83 20.14 16.23 2.86
CA ASP A 83 19.42 17.49 3.01
C ASP A 83 18.11 17.30 3.81
N GLY A 84 17.86 16.09 4.32
CA GLY A 84 16.68 15.75 5.10
C GLY A 84 15.42 15.56 4.26
N LYS A 85 15.51 15.39 2.93
CA LYS A 85 14.36 15.00 2.12
C LYS A 85 14.16 13.49 2.23
N PHE A 86 12.93 13.07 2.48
CA PHE A 86 12.60 11.66 2.66
C PHE A 86 11.33 11.29 1.92
N SER A 87 11.17 10.00 1.69
CA SER A 87 10.01 9.42 1.02
C SER A 87 9.68 8.04 1.58
N GLY A 88 8.46 7.58 1.33
CA GLY A 88 8.03 6.28 1.81
C GLY A 88 6.58 5.96 1.52
N VAL A 89 6.08 4.92 2.20
CA VAL A 89 4.70 4.46 2.10
C VAL A 89 4.01 4.61 3.45
N ALA A 90 2.86 5.27 3.45
CA ALA A 90 1.97 5.40 4.59
C ALA A 90 0.81 4.42 4.46
N THR A 91 0.42 3.80 5.56
CA THR A 91 -0.76 2.93 5.66
C THR A 91 -1.61 3.38 6.84
N VAL A 92 -2.87 3.70 6.62
CA VAL A 92 -3.81 4.02 7.71
C VAL A 92 -4.35 2.71 8.25
N THR A 93 -3.80 2.24 9.37
CA THR A 93 -4.06 0.89 9.90
C THR A 93 -5.44 0.75 10.54
N SER A 94 -6.05 1.85 10.97
CA SER A 94 -7.42 1.85 11.50
C SER A 94 -8.51 1.86 10.41
N SER A 95 -8.14 1.76 9.13
CA SER A 95 -9.09 1.75 8.01
C SER A 95 -8.61 0.82 6.91
N GLU A 96 -9.49 -0.05 6.45
CA GLU A 96 -9.13 -1.00 5.40
C GLU A 96 -8.82 -0.28 4.08
N ASN A 97 -7.81 -0.80 3.38
CA ASN A 97 -7.44 -0.41 2.02
C ASN A 97 -7.14 1.10 1.88
N GLN A 98 -6.39 1.65 2.84
CA GLN A 98 -5.89 3.03 2.82
C GLN A 98 -4.36 3.04 2.89
N SER A 99 -3.71 3.26 1.75
CA SER A 99 -2.26 3.44 1.69
C SER A 99 -1.84 4.36 0.55
N TYR A 100 -0.75 5.09 0.73
CA TYR A 100 -0.27 6.10 -0.22
C TYR A 100 1.25 6.29 -0.13
N CYS A 101 1.84 6.70 -1.25
CA CYS A 101 3.20 7.21 -1.30
C CYS A 101 3.22 8.63 -0.72
N PHE A 102 4.26 8.97 0.04
CA PHE A 102 4.43 10.32 0.57
C PHE A 102 5.88 10.79 0.44
N SER A 103 6.01 12.11 0.44
CA SER A 103 7.29 12.80 0.46
C SER A 103 7.30 13.83 1.59
N GLY A 104 8.49 14.16 2.06
CA GLY A 104 8.67 15.10 3.15
C GLY A 104 10.08 15.66 3.26
N THR A 105 10.22 16.58 4.20
CA THR A 105 11.47 17.26 4.53
C THR A 105 11.62 17.35 6.04
N CYS A 106 12.83 17.13 6.54
CA CYS A 106 13.21 17.38 7.92
C CYS A 106 14.38 18.36 7.95
N ASP A 107 14.22 19.45 8.68
CA ASP A 107 15.37 20.28 9.06
C ASP A 107 16.19 19.51 10.10
N LEU A 108 17.32 18.96 9.65
CA LEU A 108 18.21 18.14 10.47
C LEU A 108 18.83 18.88 11.67
N THR A 109 18.79 20.22 11.67
CA THR A 109 19.29 21.03 12.79
C THR A 109 18.23 21.22 13.86
N THR A 110 16.97 21.42 13.46
CA THR A 110 15.88 21.77 14.39
C THR A 110 14.95 20.60 14.70
N GLY A 111 14.96 19.56 13.87
CA GLY A 111 14.00 18.46 13.90
C GLY A 111 12.62 18.84 13.32
N GLU A 112 12.43 20.05 12.77
CA GLU A 112 11.14 20.40 12.13
C GLU A 112 10.92 19.47 10.94
N ILE A 113 9.79 18.75 10.95
CA ILE A 113 9.45 17.77 9.92
C ILE A 113 8.12 18.09 9.29
N ARG A 114 8.06 17.93 7.97
CA ARG A 114 6.84 18.09 7.16
C ARG A 114 6.73 16.95 6.16
N PHE A 115 5.53 16.41 6.00
CA PHE A 115 5.27 15.42 4.96
C PHE A 115 3.80 15.44 4.52
N LYS A 116 3.56 14.96 3.30
CA LYS A 116 2.23 14.87 2.70
C LYS A 116 2.20 13.69 1.74
N GLY A 117 1.04 13.05 1.61
CA GLY A 117 0.84 12.09 0.53
C GLY A 117 0.98 12.74 -0.84
N ASP A 118 1.66 12.04 -1.74
CA ASP A 118 1.84 12.41 -3.14
C ASP A 118 0.76 11.76 -3.99
N GLU A 119 0.54 10.46 -3.77
CA GLU A 119 -0.33 9.65 -4.61
C GLU A 119 -0.81 8.38 -3.91
N TRP A 120 -2.07 8.00 -4.16
CA TRP A 120 -2.70 6.86 -3.49
C TRP A 120 -2.30 5.54 -4.13
N ILE A 121 -2.04 4.54 -3.28
CA ILE A 121 -1.91 3.13 -3.67
C ILE A 121 -3.27 2.45 -3.51
N LYS A 122 -3.91 2.64 -2.35
CA LYS A 122 -5.28 2.17 -2.05
C LYS A 122 -6.08 3.32 -1.43
N ASN A 123 -7.20 3.68 -2.05
CA ASN A 123 -8.06 4.78 -1.59
C ASN A 123 -9.54 4.41 -1.64
N ALA A 124 -9.91 3.32 -0.96
CA ALA A 124 -11.29 2.83 -0.97
C ALA A 124 -12.32 3.88 -0.48
N ASN A 125 -11.91 4.80 0.40
CA ASN A 125 -12.78 5.82 0.97
C ASN A 125 -12.71 7.19 0.27
N LYS A 126 -11.98 7.30 -0.85
CA LYS A 126 -11.83 8.53 -1.66
C LYS A 126 -11.38 9.73 -0.84
N TRP A 127 -10.43 9.52 0.07
CA TRP A 127 -9.86 10.55 0.92
C TRP A 127 -8.89 11.45 0.16
N SER A 128 -8.70 12.65 0.69
CA SER A 128 -7.64 13.58 0.31
C SER A 128 -6.45 13.48 1.28
N PHE A 129 -5.28 13.92 0.84
CA PHE A 129 -4.11 14.01 1.71
C PHE A 129 -4.21 15.17 2.69
N LEU A 130 -3.67 14.94 3.89
CA LEU A 130 -3.46 15.96 4.92
C LEU A 130 -2.00 16.38 4.91
N ASP A 131 -1.75 17.65 5.26
CA ASP A 131 -0.39 18.14 5.47
C ASP A 131 0.05 17.90 6.92
N PHE A 132 1.09 17.11 7.15
CA PHE A 132 1.63 16.87 8.48
C PHE A 132 2.78 17.82 8.75
N LYS A 133 2.70 18.60 9.84
CA LYS A 133 3.79 19.45 10.32
C LYS A 133 4.05 19.20 11.80
N GLY A 134 5.27 18.84 12.15
CA GLY A 134 5.65 18.53 13.53
C GLY A 134 7.13 18.72 13.80
N ASN A 135 7.58 18.17 14.93
CA ASN A 135 8.99 18.09 15.31
C ASN A 135 9.34 16.66 15.69
N LEU A 136 10.51 16.21 15.24
CA LEU A 136 11.15 14.95 15.65
C LEU A 136 12.03 15.20 16.87
N VAL A 137 11.71 14.54 17.98
CA VAL A 137 12.50 14.57 19.22
C VAL A 137 12.58 13.16 19.78
N SER A 138 13.80 12.62 19.96
CA SER A 138 14.04 11.32 20.61
C SER A 138 13.19 10.17 20.05
N GLY A 139 13.16 10.00 18.73
CA GLY A 139 12.40 8.92 18.07
C GLY A 139 10.88 9.09 18.10
N LYS A 140 10.39 10.30 18.39
CA LYS A 140 8.98 10.64 18.37
C LYS A 140 8.73 11.88 17.51
N ILE A 141 7.72 11.80 16.64
CA ILE A 141 7.26 12.94 15.85
C ILE A 141 5.91 13.38 16.41
N THR A 142 5.78 14.64 16.82
CA THR A 142 4.49 15.21 17.24
C THR A 142 4.21 16.51 16.53
N GLY A 143 2.93 16.76 16.24
CA GLY A 143 2.56 17.95 15.49
C GLY A 143 1.08 18.06 15.20
N LEU A 144 0.76 18.81 14.15
CA LEU A 144 -0.60 19.08 13.70
C LEU A 144 -0.76 18.69 12.22
N THR A 145 -1.95 18.22 11.88
CA THR A 145 -2.37 18.06 10.48
C THR A 145 -3.10 19.31 9.99
N ASP A 146 -2.86 19.70 8.74
CA ASP A 146 -3.35 20.93 8.08
C ASP A 146 -3.10 22.21 8.90
N ASN A 147 -2.10 22.21 9.78
CA ASN A 147 -1.81 23.27 10.74
C ASN A 147 -3.01 23.63 11.65
N LYS A 148 -3.88 22.66 11.96
CA LYS A 148 -5.08 22.83 12.80
C LYS A 148 -4.89 22.29 14.20
N LYS A 149 -5.12 23.13 15.22
CA LYS A 149 -4.89 22.79 16.63
C LYS A 149 -5.76 21.64 17.15
N ASP A 150 -6.96 21.49 16.60
CA ASP A 150 -7.89 20.39 16.89
C ASP A 150 -7.55 19.10 16.14
N ARG A 151 -6.43 19.08 15.39
CA ARG A 151 -6.02 17.93 14.60
C ARG A 151 -4.58 17.47 14.88
N PRO A 152 -4.28 17.05 16.12
CA PRO A 152 -2.94 16.60 16.46
C PRO A 152 -2.57 15.28 15.76
N PHE A 153 -1.27 15.02 15.69
CA PHE A 153 -0.73 13.69 15.39
C PHE A 153 0.49 13.38 16.26
N SER A 154 0.75 12.10 16.46
CA SER A 154 1.90 11.58 17.21
C SER A 154 2.34 10.26 16.60
N LEU A 155 3.61 10.15 16.23
CA LEU A 155 4.23 8.95 15.70
C LEU A 155 5.46 8.58 16.52
N GLU A 156 5.69 7.28 16.68
CA GLU A 156 6.85 6.74 17.39
C GLU A 156 7.61 5.80 16.45
N LYS A 157 8.94 5.89 16.48
CA LYS A 157 9.81 4.97 15.75
C LYS A 157 9.65 3.57 16.33
N LYS A 158 9.40 2.60 15.47
CA LYS A 158 9.23 1.18 15.84
C LYS A 158 10.43 0.33 15.48
N SER A 159 11.16 0.69 14.42
CA SER A 159 12.36 -0.02 13.96
C SER A 159 13.17 0.87 13.04
N ASP A 160 14.49 0.69 13.03
CA ASP A 160 15.40 1.26 12.02
C ASP A 160 15.36 0.46 10.70
N SER A 161 14.80 -0.75 10.74
CA SER A 161 14.55 -1.55 9.53
C SER A 161 13.35 -1.01 8.77
N PHE A 162 13.39 -1.12 7.45
CA PHE A 162 12.33 -0.72 6.54
C PHE A 162 12.16 -1.73 5.41
N VAL A 163 10.99 -1.69 4.78
CA VAL A 163 10.68 -2.43 3.56
C VAL A 163 11.00 -1.54 2.37
N ARG A 164 11.74 -2.05 1.39
CA ARG A 164 11.85 -1.38 0.09
C ARG A 164 10.69 -1.79 -0.79
N TYR A 165 9.96 -0.79 -1.28
CA TYR A 165 8.88 -0.98 -2.25
C TYR A 165 9.36 -0.95 -3.68
N SER A 166 10.65 -0.69 -3.91
CA SER A 166 11.22 -0.63 -5.24
C SER A 166 11.15 -1.99 -5.94
N VAL A 167 10.78 -1.99 -7.21
CA VAL A 167 10.67 -3.20 -8.03
C VAL A 167 11.60 -3.08 -9.23
N ASP A 168 12.32 -4.16 -9.51
CA ASP A 168 13.08 -4.32 -10.76
C ASP A 168 12.12 -4.78 -11.88
N PRO A 169 11.89 -3.99 -12.94
CA PRO A 169 11.04 -4.37 -14.06
C PRO A 169 11.45 -5.69 -14.73
N ALA A 170 12.75 -5.99 -14.76
CA ALA A 170 13.25 -7.22 -15.36
C ALA A 170 12.89 -8.46 -14.51
N ALA A 171 12.78 -8.29 -13.20
CA ALA A 171 12.39 -9.35 -12.27
C ALA A 171 10.87 -9.49 -12.10
N LEU A 172 10.07 -8.53 -12.60
CA LEU A 172 8.62 -8.57 -12.46
C LEU A 172 8.04 -9.79 -13.19
N LYS A 173 7.23 -10.56 -12.46
CA LYS A 173 6.51 -11.71 -13.01
C LYS A 173 5.56 -11.24 -14.11
N ARG A 174 5.39 -12.09 -15.12
CA ARG A 174 4.60 -11.75 -16.31
C ARG A 174 3.17 -12.23 -16.21
N GLU A 175 2.92 -13.29 -15.44
CA GLU A 175 1.59 -13.83 -15.23
C GLU A 175 1.09 -13.58 -13.81
N TRP A 176 -0.12 -13.06 -13.73
CA TRP A 176 -0.79 -12.75 -12.49
C TRP A 176 -2.20 -13.27 -12.57
N PHE A 177 -2.69 -13.87 -11.48
CA PHE A 177 -4.07 -14.33 -11.38
C PHE A 177 -4.67 -13.89 -10.05
N GLY A 178 -5.94 -13.52 -10.06
CA GLY A 178 -6.66 -13.23 -8.84
C GLY A 178 -8.07 -12.76 -9.11
N GLU A 179 -8.53 -11.83 -8.28
CA GLU A 179 -9.89 -11.33 -8.37
C GLU A 179 -9.97 -9.82 -8.23
N TYR A 180 -11.04 -9.26 -8.79
CA TYR A 180 -11.37 -7.85 -8.65
C TYR A 180 -12.86 -7.63 -8.46
N ASP A 181 -13.18 -6.51 -7.81
CA ASP A 181 -14.53 -5.96 -7.75
C ASP A 181 -14.80 -5.16 -9.03
N GLY A 182 -15.69 -5.68 -9.87
CA GLY A 182 -16.30 -4.93 -10.98
C GLY A 182 -17.73 -4.52 -10.64
N TYR A 183 -18.51 -4.14 -11.66
CA TYR A 183 -19.89 -3.70 -11.46
C TYR A 183 -20.88 -4.35 -12.43
N SER A 184 -22.16 -4.31 -12.05
CA SER A 184 -23.31 -4.56 -12.90
C SER A 184 -24.46 -3.65 -12.43
N GLY A 185 -24.64 -2.51 -13.09
CA GLY A 185 -25.50 -1.44 -12.58
C GLY A 185 -24.95 -0.88 -11.26
N SER A 186 -25.72 -0.95 -10.18
CA SER A 186 -25.30 -0.52 -8.83
C SER A 186 -24.72 -1.65 -7.97
N VAL A 187 -24.59 -2.86 -8.52
CA VAL A 187 -24.14 -4.03 -7.77
C VAL A 187 -22.65 -4.25 -8.02
N VAL A 188 -21.88 -4.37 -6.93
CA VAL A 188 -20.49 -4.81 -6.99
C VAL A 188 -20.46 -6.31 -7.26
N VAL A 189 -19.74 -6.72 -8.30
CA VAL A 189 -19.66 -8.11 -8.74
C VAL A 189 -18.20 -8.54 -8.77
N ARG A 190 -17.88 -9.56 -7.97
CA ARG A 190 -16.57 -10.20 -7.93
C ARG A 190 -16.33 -11.01 -9.19
N ARG A 191 -15.18 -10.84 -9.84
CA ARG A 191 -14.76 -11.61 -11.02
C ARG A 191 -13.32 -12.07 -10.87
N ASN A 192 -12.99 -13.19 -11.49
CA ASN A 192 -11.60 -13.60 -11.65
C ASN A 192 -10.96 -12.73 -12.73
N ILE A 193 -9.66 -12.51 -12.61
CA ILE A 193 -8.87 -11.82 -13.63
C ILE A 193 -7.47 -12.40 -13.70
N LYS A 194 -6.97 -12.54 -14.93
CA LYS A 194 -5.60 -12.91 -15.26
C LYS A 194 -4.97 -11.77 -16.06
N PHE A 195 -3.77 -11.35 -15.67
CA PHE A 195 -2.95 -10.45 -16.46
C PHE A 195 -1.72 -11.19 -16.98
N SER A 196 -1.51 -11.08 -18.27
CA SER A 196 -0.30 -11.51 -18.97
C SER A 196 0.43 -10.27 -19.48
N ILE A 197 1.50 -9.88 -18.80
CA ILE A 197 2.35 -8.74 -19.17
C ILE A 197 3.30 -9.20 -20.28
N THR A 198 3.14 -8.64 -21.47
CA THR A 198 3.97 -9.00 -22.64
C THR A 198 5.22 -8.15 -22.72
N ASP A 199 5.17 -6.90 -22.28
CA ASP A 199 6.30 -5.97 -22.36
C ASP A 199 6.29 -4.96 -21.22
N ILE A 200 7.48 -4.59 -20.75
CA ILE A 200 7.70 -3.44 -19.87
C ILE A 200 8.90 -2.70 -20.46
N SER A 201 8.67 -1.51 -21.00
CA SER A 201 9.74 -0.68 -21.54
C SER A 201 10.51 0.05 -20.44
N ASP A 202 11.69 0.55 -20.80
CA ASP A 202 12.61 1.26 -19.90
C ASP A 202 12.01 2.51 -19.24
N ASP A 203 10.95 3.09 -19.81
CA ASP A 203 10.20 4.22 -19.24
C ASP A 203 9.06 3.78 -18.30
N GLY A 204 9.02 2.49 -17.95
CA GLY A 204 8.01 1.91 -17.08
C GLY A 204 6.66 1.68 -17.75
N LYS A 205 6.50 1.87 -19.06
CA LYS A 205 5.24 1.55 -19.73
C LYS A 205 5.04 0.04 -19.83
N ILE A 206 3.87 -0.42 -19.42
CA ILE A 206 3.46 -1.83 -19.41
C ILE A 206 2.50 -2.07 -20.58
N THR A 207 2.65 -3.19 -21.28
CA THR A 207 1.61 -3.71 -22.19
C THR A 207 1.35 -5.18 -21.92
N GLY A 208 0.14 -5.63 -22.24
CA GLY A 208 -0.25 -7.01 -22.05
C GLY A 208 -1.69 -7.28 -22.43
N SER A 209 -2.18 -8.45 -22.01
CA SER A 209 -3.58 -8.85 -22.15
C SER A 209 -4.17 -9.27 -20.81
N ALA A 210 -5.44 -8.95 -20.63
CA ALA A 210 -6.24 -9.40 -19.52
C ALA A 210 -7.33 -10.36 -19.99
N VAL A 211 -7.62 -11.36 -19.17
CA VAL A 211 -8.82 -12.17 -19.28
C VAL A 211 -9.57 -12.10 -17.97
N PHE A 212 -10.89 -11.95 -18.01
CA PHE A 212 -11.73 -12.07 -16.83
C PHE A 212 -12.81 -13.11 -17.06
N SER A 213 -13.20 -13.77 -15.97
CA SER A 213 -14.20 -14.83 -15.95
C SER A 213 -15.04 -14.75 -14.67
N PRO A 214 -16.21 -15.43 -14.61
CA PRO A 214 -17.04 -15.47 -13.41
C PRO A 214 -16.26 -15.99 -12.19
N SER A 215 -16.40 -15.29 -11.06
CA SER A 215 -15.95 -15.84 -9.77
C SER A 215 -17.08 -16.69 -9.17
N ASN A 216 -16.71 -17.76 -8.47
CA ASN A 216 -17.64 -18.56 -7.68
C ASN A 216 -18.25 -17.79 -6.49
N LYS A 217 -17.73 -16.60 -6.18
CA LYS A 217 -18.26 -15.67 -5.17
C LYS A 217 -19.35 -14.74 -5.72
N ALA A 218 -19.59 -14.76 -7.03
CA ALA A 218 -20.65 -13.99 -7.66
C ALA A 218 -21.85 -14.88 -8.02
N GLU A 219 -23.05 -14.28 -8.01
CA GLU A 219 -24.25 -14.97 -8.51
C GLU A 219 -24.11 -15.26 -10.01
N ALA A 220 -24.56 -16.45 -10.45
CA ALA A 220 -24.46 -16.90 -11.83
C ALA A 220 -25.11 -15.94 -12.86
N LYS A 221 -26.10 -15.15 -12.44
CA LYS A 221 -26.74 -14.13 -13.30
C LYS A 221 -25.79 -12.99 -13.72
N TYR A 222 -24.66 -12.84 -13.02
CA TYR A 222 -23.61 -11.86 -13.33
C TYR A 222 -22.39 -12.49 -13.98
N ALA A 223 -22.47 -13.77 -14.35
CA ALA A 223 -21.42 -14.45 -15.10
C ALA A 223 -21.14 -13.68 -16.38
N LEU A 224 -19.90 -13.21 -16.50
CA LEU A 224 -19.38 -12.52 -17.68
C LEU A 224 -17.95 -12.95 -17.87
N ASP A 225 -17.65 -13.30 -19.12
CA ASP A 225 -16.33 -13.61 -19.62
C ASP A 225 -15.95 -12.53 -20.63
N GLY A 226 -14.65 -12.29 -20.77
CA GLY A 226 -14.14 -11.38 -21.78
C GLY A 226 -12.64 -11.21 -21.68
N SER A 227 -12.06 -10.63 -22.72
CA SER A 227 -10.62 -10.43 -22.80
C SER A 227 -10.28 -9.14 -23.55
N TYR A 228 -9.17 -8.51 -23.17
CA TYR A 228 -8.74 -7.25 -23.73
C TYR A 228 -7.23 -7.07 -23.67
N TYR A 229 -6.69 -6.28 -24.59
CA TYR A 229 -5.36 -5.71 -24.43
C TYR A 229 -5.40 -4.56 -23.44
N PHE A 230 -4.33 -4.40 -22.68
CA PHE A 230 -4.14 -3.27 -21.79
C PHE A 230 -2.82 -2.55 -22.04
N THR A 231 -2.81 -1.29 -21.62
CA THR A 231 -1.60 -0.51 -21.40
C THR A 231 -1.57 -0.02 -19.96
N GLY A 232 -0.37 0.25 -19.45
CA GLY A 232 -0.21 0.73 -18.10
C GLY A 232 1.14 1.40 -17.84
N THR A 233 1.38 1.74 -16.59
CA THR A 233 2.65 2.29 -16.10
C THR A 233 3.08 1.57 -14.84
N LEU A 234 4.40 1.38 -14.69
CA LEU A 234 5.09 0.91 -13.50
C LEU A 234 5.92 2.07 -12.94
N ASP A 235 5.65 2.46 -11.72
CA ASP A 235 6.52 3.30 -10.92
C ASP A 235 7.46 2.38 -10.13
N GLU A 236 8.68 2.24 -10.63
CA GLU A 236 9.70 1.35 -10.07
C GLU A 236 10.02 1.67 -8.62
N ARG A 237 9.92 2.93 -8.18
CA ARG A 237 10.29 3.36 -6.83
C ARG A 237 9.36 2.76 -5.77
N TYR A 238 8.08 2.66 -6.10
CA TYR A 238 7.03 2.20 -5.19
C TYR A 238 6.40 0.87 -5.62
N GLY A 239 6.90 0.25 -6.69
CA GLY A 239 6.31 -0.94 -7.29
C GLY A 239 4.87 -0.71 -7.73
N ARG A 240 4.48 0.55 -7.99
CA ARG A 240 3.08 0.92 -8.21
C ARG A 240 2.73 0.76 -9.67
N LEU A 241 1.58 0.18 -9.93
CA LEU A 241 1.06 -0.08 -11.26
C LEU A 241 -0.28 0.63 -11.49
N ARG A 242 -0.46 1.10 -12.73
CA ARG A 242 -1.72 1.62 -13.25
C ARG A 242 -1.98 0.89 -14.56
N ILE A 243 -3.03 0.07 -14.62
CA ILE A 243 -3.35 -0.74 -15.80
C ILE A 243 -4.76 -0.43 -16.26
N ARG A 244 -4.95 -0.22 -17.56
CA ARG A 244 -6.27 -0.05 -18.15
C ARG A 244 -6.37 -0.73 -19.50
N GLY A 245 -7.47 -1.43 -19.73
CA GLY A 245 -7.80 -1.96 -21.04
C GLY A 245 -7.88 -0.86 -22.09
N ASN A 246 -7.40 -1.14 -23.30
CA ASN A 246 -7.39 -0.19 -24.42
C ASN A 246 -8.05 -0.76 -25.68
N GLU A 247 -8.14 -2.07 -25.83
CA GLU A 247 -8.76 -2.71 -26.99
C GLU A 247 -9.36 -4.07 -26.62
N TRP A 248 -10.60 -4.32 -27.03
CA TRP A 248 -11.28 -5.59 -26.78
C TRP A 248 -10.73 -6.68 -27.70
N ILE A 249 -10.41 -7.84 -27.11
CA ILE A 249 -10.11 -9.06 -27.85
C ILE A 249 -11.42 -9.86 -28.00
N GLU A 250 -12.09 -10.08 -26.88
CA GLU A 250 -13.43 -10.64 -26.80
C GLU A 250 -14.28 -9.74 -25.90
N HIS A 251 -15.24 -9.06 -26.51
CA HIS A 251 -16.14 -8.19 -25.79
C HIS A 251 -17.11 -9.03 -24.96
N PRO A 252 -17.34 -8.71 -23.67
CA PRO A 252 -18.32 -9.41 -22.87
C PRO A 252 -19.72 -9.28 -23.47
N ALA A 253 -20.61 -10.25 -23.22
CA ALA A 253 -21.98 -10.25 -23.72
C ALA A 253 -22.87 -9.08 -23.24
N MET A 254 -22.32 -8.18 -22.40
CA MET A 254 -22.98 -6.98 -21.89
C MET A 254 -22.52 -5.74 -22.67
N GLU A 255 -23.44 -5.10 -23.39
CA GLU A 255 -23.14 -3.97 -24.29
C GLU A 255 -22.47 -2.74 -23.62
N ASN A 256 -22.76 -2.49 -22.33
CA ASN A 256 -22.27 -1.31 -21.61
C ASN A 256 -21.03 -1.58 -20.75
N PHE A 257 -20.30 -2.65 -21.02
CA PHE A 257 -19.09 -2.96 -20.26
C PHE A 257 -17.95 -2.05 -20.70
N THR A 258 -17.20 -1.50 -19.74
CA THR A 258 -16.12 -0.54 -20.01
C THR A 258 -14.83 -0.96 -19.32
N PHE A 259 -13.71 -0.46 -19.83
CA PHE A 259 -12.41 -0.66 -19.21
C PHE A 259 -12.29 0.16 -17.94
N ILE A 260 -12.15 -0.54 -16.82
CA ILE A 260 -11.82 0.04 -15.52
C ILE A 260 -10.30 0.19 -15.38
N GLU A 261 -9.88 1.21 -14.65
CA GLU A 261 -8.48 1.38 -14.28
C GLU A 261 -8.20 0.57 -12.99
N PHE A 262 -7.12 -0.20 -13.04
CA PHE A 262 -6.56 -0.93 -11.92
C PHE A 262 -5.37 -0.14 -11.39
N ILE A 263 -5.44 0.31 -10.14
CA ILE A 263 -4.34 0.96 -9.44
C ILE A 263 -3.91 0.05 -8.31
N GLY A 264 -2.63 -0.27 -8.21
CA GLY A 264 -2.13 -1.18 -7.17
C GLY A 264 -0.62 -1.10 -6.97
N SER A 265 -0.10 -1.92 -6.08
CA SER A 265 1.33 -2.07 -5.82
C SER A 265 1.76 -3.53 -5.83
N VAL A 266 2.94 -3.79 -6.39
CA VAL A 266 3.62 -5.08 -6.37
C VAL A 266 4.44 -5.17 -5.08
N GLN A 267 4.25 -6.26 -4.34
CA GLN A 267 5.06 -6.62 -3.19
C GLN A 267 5.40 -8.10 -3.26
N GLY A 268 6.60 -8.39 -3.78
CA GLY A 268 7.00 -9.77 -4.09
C GLY A 268 6.07 -10.39 -5.14
N ASP A 269 5.46 -11.51 -4.80
CA ASP A 269 4.54 -12.25 -5.68
C ASP A 269 3.07 -11.85 -5.49
N ILE A 270 2.80 -10.69 -4.87
CA ILE A 270 1.44 -10.18 -4.66
C ILE A 270 1.29 -8.82 -5.33
N ILE A 271 0.17 -8.63 -6.01
CA ILE A 271 -0.36 -7.31 -6.35
C ILE A 271 -1.63 -7.08 -5.55
N ASP A 272 -1.73 -5.95 -4.88
CA ASP A 272 -2.96 -5.50 -4.26
C ASP A 272 -3.27 -4.05 -4.63
N GLY A 273 -4.56 -3.70 -4.64
CA GLY A 273 -4.95 -2.38 -5.09
C GLY A 273 -6.44 -2.13 -5.06
N THR A 274 -6.82 -1.03 -5.73
CA THR A 274 -8.20 -0.60 -5.89
C THR A 274 -8.54 -0.32 -7.35
N THR A 275 -9.80 -0.55 -7.69
CA THR A 275 -10.45 -0.01 -8.88
C THR A 275 -11.46 1.06 -8.43
N GLU A 276 -12.16 1.69 -9.36
CA GLU A 276 -13.29 2.57 -9.00
C GLU A 276 -14.44 1.84 -8.28
N ASN A 277 -14.51 0.51 -8.39
CA ASN A 277 -15.60 -0.34 -7.91
C ASN A 277 -15.27 -1.14 -6.64
N GLY A 278 -14.02 -1.11 -6.18
CA GLY A 278 -13.62 -1.81 -4.97
C GLY A 278 -12.16 -2.23 -4.99
N ILE A 279 -11.89 -3.40 -4.43
CA ILE A 279 -10.53 -3.92 -4.31
C ILE A 279 -10.21 -4.93 -5.41
N TRP A 280 -8.92 -5.09 -5.67
CA TRP A 280 -8.41 -6.21 -6.42
C TRP A 280 -7.14 -6.74 -5.78
N LYS A 281 -6.92 -8.03 -5.96
CA LYS A 281 -5.73 -8.71 -5.47
C LYS A 281 -5.39 -9.84 -6.41
N MET A 282 -4.11 -9.94 -6.77
CA MET A 282 -3.57 -10.97 -7.62
C MET A 282 -2.30 -11.53 -7.02
N GLU A 283 -2.01 -12.78 -7.35
CA GLU A 283 -0.77 -13.47 -7.01
C GLU A 283 -0.05 -13.82 -8.31
N ALA A 284 1.28 -13.75 -8.27
CA ALA A 284 2.08 -14.20 -9.40
C ALA A 284 1.86 -15.69 -9.60
N THR A 285 1.67 -16.08 -10.85
CA THR A 285 1.51 -17.48 -11.23
C THR A 285 2.54 -17.83 -12.30
N SER A 286 2.78 -19.12 -12.49
CA SER A 286 3.50 -19.58 -13.68
C SER A 286 2.56 -19.54 -14.88
N ILE A 287 3.12 -19.39 -16.09
CA ILE A 287 2.37 -19.66 -17.32
C ILE A 287 1.86 -21.10 -17.24
N LEU A 288 0.54 -21.25 -17.14
CA LEU A 288 -0.13 -22.54 -17.22
C LEU A 288 -0.57 -22.75 -18.67
N LYS A 289 0.35 -23.26 -19.52
CA LYS A 289 -0.03 -23.65 -20.89
C LYS A 289 -1.17 -24.64 -20.84
N GLY A 290 -2.18 -24.44 -21.68
CA GLY A 290 -3.38 -25.26 -21.72
C GLY A 290 -4.55 -24.75 -20.88
N ASP A 291 -4.36 -23.73 -20.05
CA ASP A 291 -5.44 -23.04 -19.32
C ASP A 291 -6.16 -22.10 -20.30
N LEU A 292 -7.07 -22.67 -21.10
CA LEU A 292 -7.75 -21.99 -22.19
C LEU A 292 -9.05 -21.31 -21.75
N ASN A 293 -9.62 -21.74 -20.62
CA ASN A 293 -10.73 -21.04 -19.97
C ASN A 293 -10.26 -19.97 -18.97
N PHE A 294 -8.95 -19.86 -18.73
CA PHE A 294 -8.30 -18.89 -17.84
C PHE A 294 -8.79 -18.94 -16.39
N ASP A 295 -9.10 -20.14 -15.89
CA ASP A 295 -9.46 -20.38 -14.50
C ASP A 295 -8.26 -20.77 -13.60
N ASN A 296 -7.05 -20.75 -14.19
CA ASN A 296 -5.78 -21.12 -13.56
C ASN A 296 -5.73 -22.60 -13.12
N LYS A 297 -6.45 -23.46 -13.84
CA LYS A 297 -6.41 -24.92 -13.71
C LYS A 297 -6.30 -25.55 -15.11
N LEU A 298 -6.05 -26.86 -15.13
CA LEU A 298 -6.15 -27.67 -16.34
C LEU A 298 -7.29 -28.67 -16.14
N GLY A 299 -8.33 -28.55 -16.97
CA GLY A 299 -9.56 -29.31 -16.87
C GLY A 299 -10.06 -29.85 -18.19
N VAL A 300 -11.23 -30.49 -18.12
CA VAL A 300 -11.96 -30.97 -19.31
C VAL A 300 -12.51 -29.79 -20.10
N GLU A 301 -12.79 -28.69 -19.43
CA GLU A 301 -13.24 -27.43 -19.98
C GLU A 301 -12.24 -26.89 -21.02
N ASP A 302 -10.94 -26.96 -20.73
CA ASP A 302 -9.88 -26.54 -21.67
C ASP A 302 -9.79 -27.45 -22.89
N LEU A 303 -9.94 -28.76 -22.69
CA LEU A 303 -9.98 -29.74 -23.78
C LEU A 303 -11.12 -29.44 -24.75
N VAL A 304 -12.30 -29.12 -24.22
CA VAL A 304 -13.48 -28.77 -25.03
C VAL A 304 -13.23 -27.49 -25.83
N ILE A 305 -12.54 -26.49 -25.26
CA ILE A 305 -12.18 -25.26 -25.97
C ILE A 305 -11.25 -25.57 -27.15
N LEU A 306 -10.18 -26.34 -26.93
CA LEU A 306 -9.24 -26.69 -27.98
C LEU A 306 -9.90 -27.55 -29.07
N GLU A 307 -10.75 -28.51 -28.71
CA GLU A 307 -11.51 -29.31 -29.68
C GLU A 307 -12.41 -28.46 -30.57
N LYS A 308 -13.14 -27.49 -30.00
CA LYS A 308 -13.98 -26.57 -30.78
C LYS A 308 -13.18 -25.76 -31.78
N TYR A 309 -12.01 -25.29 -31.38
CA TYR A 309 -11.08 -24.60 -32.28
C TYR A 309 -10.66 -25.50 -33.45
N LEU A 310 -10.19 -26.73 -33.16
CA LEU A 310 -9.73 -27.67 -34.18
C LEU A 310 -10.83 -28.12 -35.14
N LEU A 311 -12.09 -28.13 -34.67
CA LEU A 311 -13.27 -28.43 -35.49
C LEU A 311 -13.79 -27.23 -36.29
N ASN A 312 -13.16 -26.05 -36.15
CA ASN A 312 -13.57 -24.79 -36.77
C ASN A 312 -15.04 -24.42 -36.46
N ASP A 313 -15.49 -24.66 -35.22
CA ASP A 313 -16.87 -24.43 -34.76
C ASP A 313 -17.17 -22.94 -34.47
N GLY A 314 -16.60 -22.03 -35.27
CA GLY A 314 -16.83 -20.59 -35.17
C GLY A 314 -16.28 -19.91 -33.91
N MET A 315 -15.46 -20.60 -33.11
CA MET A 315 -14.85 -20.02 -31.91
C MET A 315 -13.75 -19.00 -32.31
N PRO A 316 -13.84 -17.73 -31.89
CA PRO A 316 -12.78 -16.77 -32.12
C PRO A 316 -11.52 -17.19 -31.35
N PHE A 317 -10.46 -17.55 -32.06
CA PHE A 317 -9.19 -17.99 -31.50
C PHE A 317 -8.16 -16.88 -31.68
N ASN A 318 -7.97 -16.10 -30.61
CA ASN A 318 -7.07 -14.96 -30.62
C ASN A 318 -5.60 -15.38 -30.35
N LYS A 319 -4.66 -14.43 -30.47
CA LYS A 319 -3.23 -14.69 -30.27
C LYS A 319 -2.89 -15.20 -28.86
N THR A 320 -3.59 -14.73 -27.83
CA THR A 320 -3.39 -15.18 -26.45
C THR A 320 -3.80 -16.64 -26.33
N LEU A 321 -5.00 -17.00 -26.77
CA LEU A 321 -5.45 -18.40 -26.80
C LEU A 321 -4.50 -19.28 -27.61
N PHE A 322 -3.99 -18.81 -28.74
CA PHE A 322 -2.99 -19.52 -29.53
C PHE A 322 -1.72 -19.83 -28.74
N PHE A 323 -1.15 -18.83 -28.05
CA PHE A 323 0.04 -19.02 -27.23
C PHE A 323 -0.16 -20.02 -26.08
N TYR A 324 -1.33 -20.01 -25.45
CA TYR A 324 -1.67 -20.95 -24.37
C TYR A 324 -2.01 -22.35 -24.90
N ALA A 325 -2.58 -22.44 -26.09
CA ALA A 325 -2.98 -23.70 -26.71
C ALA A 325 -1.86 -24.41 -27.43
N ASP A 326 -0.81 -23.70 -27.87
CA ASP A 326 0.42 -24.29 -28.41
C ASP A 326 1.21 -24.95 -27.26
N MET A 327 0.81 -26.18 -26.91
CA MET A 327 1.32 -26.93 -25.78
C MET A 327 2.74 -27.41 -26.04
N ASN A 328 3.07 -27.74 -27.29
CA ASN A 328 4.35 -28.29 -27.68
C ASN A 328 5.38 -27.20 -28.10
N SER A 329 4.94 -25.94 -28.22
CA SER A 329 5.74 -24.77 -28.63
C SER A 329 6.29 -24.89 -30.06
N ASP A 330 5.53 -25.46 -30.99
CA ASP A 330 5.91 -25.60 -32.40
C ASP A 330 5.34 -24.50 -33.31
N ASP A 331 4.79 -23.44 -32.72
CA ASP A 331 4.16 -22.31 -33.39
C ASP A 331 2.93 -22.70 -34.23
N SER A 332 2.34 -23.87 -33.95
CA SER A 332 1.08 -24.34 -34.48
C SER A 332 0.13 -24.76 -33.36
N VAL A 333 -1.17 -24.73 -33.63
CA VAL A 333 -2.17 -25.29 -32.71
C VAL A 333 -2.95 -26.34 -33.47
N ASP A 334 -2.64 -27.59 -33.17
CA ASP A 334 -3.23 -28.73 -33.87
C ASP A 334 -3.59 -29.90 -32.92
N VAL A 335 -3.80 -31.09 -33.48
CA VAL A 335 -4.16 -32.28 -32.72
C VAL A 335 -3.07 -32.74 -31.75
N PHE A 336 -1.80 -32.42 -32.01
CA PHE A 336 -0.70 -32.76 -31.11
C PHE A 336 -0.78 -31.96 -29.82
N ASP A 337 -1.20 -30.69 -29.89
CA ASP A 337 -1.43 -29.88 -28.70
C ASP A 337 -2.58 -30.40 -27.86
N LEU A 338 -3.66 -30.86 -28.51
CA LEU A 338 -4.77 -31.51 -27.81
C LEU A 338 -4.30 -32.77 -27.06
N ILE A 339 -3.40 -33.56 -27.65
CA ILE A 339 -2.82 -34.73 -27.00
C ILE A 339 -1.97 -34.33 -25.79
N GLU A 340 -1.13 -33.30 -25.92
CA GLU A 340 -0.31 -32.80 -24.80
C GLU A 340 -1.18 -32.20 -23.68
N LEU A 341 -2.23 -31.46 -24.03
CA LEU A 341 -3.20 -30.95 -23.06
C LEU A 341 -3.89 -32.08 -22.30
N ARG A 342 -4.32 -33.15 -22.98
CA ARG A 342 -4.90 -34.34 -22.32
C ARG A 342 -3.93 -34.97 -21.31
N LYS A 343 -2.65 -35.09 -21.68
CA LYS A 343 -1.61 -35.60 -20.75
C LYS A 343 -1.44 -34.68 -19.55
N ALA A 344 -1.44 -33.37 -19.79
CA ALA A 344 -1.28 -32.37 -18.73
C ALA A 344 -2.47 -32.41 -17.75
N VAL A 345 -3.72 -32.44 -18.23
CA VAL A 345 -4.93 -32.55 -17.40
C VAL A 345 -4.90 -33.79 -16.50
N ILE A 346 -4.48 -34.95 -17.03
CA ILE A 346 -4.37 -36.19 -16.24
C ILE A 346 -3.35 -36.02 -15.10
N ARG A 347 -2.16 -35.48 -15.40
CA ARG A 347 -1.11 -35.26 -14.40
C ARG A 347 -1.48 -34.21 -13.37
N PHE A 348 -2.29 -33.21 -13.75
CA PHE A 348 -2.75 -32.15 -12.87
C PHE A 348 -3.88 -32.59 -11.92
N SER A 349 -4.52 -33.73 -12.22
CA SER A 349 -5.59 -34.33 -11.41
C SER A 349 -5.09 -35.35 -10.39
N GLU A 350 -3.80 -35.70 -10.42
CA GLU A 350 -3.09 -36.54 -9.44
C GLU A 350 -2.44 -35.68 -8.34
#